data_AF-A0A831YKN5-F1
#
_entry.id   AF-A0A831YKN5-F1
#
_cell.length_a   1.000
_cell.length_b   1.000
_cell.length_c   1.000
_cell.angle_alpha   90.00
_cell.angle_beta   90.00
_cell.angle_gamma   90.00
#
_symmetry.space_group_name_H-M   'P 1'
#
loop_
_entity.id
_entity.type
_entity.pdbx_description
1 polymer ?
#
loop_
_entity_poly.entity_id
_entity_poly.type
_entity_poly.pdbx_seq_one_letter_code
_entity_poly.pdbx_strand_id
1 'polypeptide(L)'
;MNRLLAQPRLLAQDWHAAPVNAAMISAVLDFADIHRDLGGGRTLMRLSPERVLRADIILLLGRDAARAADIGLVWNDREDQIVRIIDDAALRASRQAAWEEAFDLFDADDRDVAPQRLCA
;
A
#
# COMPACT_ATOMS: atom_id res chain seq x y z
N MET A 1 4.69 -35.68 31.20
CA MET A 1 4.29 -34.26 31.40
C MET A 1 5.56 -33.42 31.44
N ASN A 2 5.78 -32.31 30.74
CA ASN A 2 4.91 -31.33 30.12
C ASN A 2 5.73 -30.63 29.00
N ARG A 3 5.31 -30.71 27.72
CA ARG A 3 5.95 -29.93 26.63
C ARG A 3 5.42 -28.50 26.73
N LEU A 4 6.27 -27.57 27.18
CA LEU A 4 6.02 -26.14 27.04
C LEU A 4 6.06 -25.80 25.54
N LEU A 5 4.89 -25.74 24.92
CA LEU A 5 4.73 -25.08 23.62
C LEU A 5 5.01 -23.60 23.87
N ALA A 6 6.20 -23.15 23.45
CA ALA A 6 6.46 -21.74 23.27
C ALA A 6 5.47 -21.23 22.23
N GLN A 7 4.39 -20.60 22.69
CA GLN A 7 3.48 -19.86 21.83
C GLN A 7 4.29 -18.79 21.11
N PRO A 8 4.26 -18.69 19.77
CA PRO A 8 4.83 -17.54 19.11
C PRO A 8 4.07 -16.32 19.64
N ARG A 9 4.77 -15.49 20.40
CA ARG A 9 4.28 -14.15 20.76
C ARG A 9 3.87 -13.52 19.44
N LEU A 10 2.57 -13.29 19.28
CA LEU A 10 2.05 -12.28 18.36
C LEU A 10 2.79 -11.00 18.72
N LEU A 11 3.90 -10.75 18.03
CA LEU A 11 4.55 -9.44 18.01
C LEU A 11 3.42 -8.50 17.62
N ALA A 12 3.14 -7.51 18.48
CA ALA A 12 2.13 -6.51 18.25
C ALA A 12 2.33 -5.96 16.84
N GLN A 13 1.48 -6.38 15.89
CA GLN A 13 1.41 -5.77 14.58
C GLN A 13 1.10 -4.31 14.84
N ASP A 14 1.83 -3.36 14.26
CA ASP A 14 1.51 -1.94 14.44
C ASP A 14 0.04 -1.68 14.09
N TRP A 15 -0.80 -1.48 15.11
CA TRP A 15 -2.27 -1.31 15.00
C TRP A 15 -2.66 0.04 14.35
N HIS A 16 -1.74 0.72 13.66
CA HIS A 16 -1.99 2.06 13.13
C HIS A 16 -2.94 2.08 11.93
N ALA A 17 -3.14 0.95 11.25
CA ALA A 17 -4.04 0.87 10.11
C ALA A 17 -5.27 0.00 10.40
N ALA A 18 -6.44 0.44 9.92
CA ALA A 18 -7.64 -0.38 9.97
C ALA A 18 -7.40 -1.73 9.25
N PRO A 19 -7.88 -2.85 9.83
CA PRO A 19 -7.71 -4.16 9.23
C PRO A 19 -8.46 -4.26 7.90
N VAL A 20 -7.95 -5.10 7.00
CA VAL A 20 -8.64 -5.40 5.74
C VAL A 20 -10.00 -6.01 6.03
N ASN A 21 -11.06 -5.46 5.42
CA ASN A 21 -12.41 -5.97 5.56
C ASN A 21 -12.99 -6.42 4.21
N ALA A 22 -14.11 -7.15 4.27
CA ALA A 22 -14.75 -7.72 3.08
C ALA A 22 -15.16 -6.64 2.06
N ALA A 23 -15.63 -5.48 2.51
CA ALA A 23 -16.04 -4.40 1.62
C ALA A 23 -14.86 -3.85 0.81
N MET A 24 -13.67 -3.70 1.42
CA MET A 24 -12.45 -3.32 0.71
C MET A 24 -12.08 -4.35 -0.37
N ILE A 25 -12.15 -5.64 -0.05
CA ILE A 25 -11.84 -6.72 -1.00
C ILE A 25 -12.82 -6.68 -2.18
N SER A 26 -14.12 -6.60 -1.89
CA SER A 26 -15.16 -6.45 -2.92
C SER A 26 -14.92 -5.22 -3.78
N ALA A 27 -14.57 -4.08 -3.18
CA ALA A 27 -14.29 -2.87 -3.94
C ALA A 27 -13.10 -3.04 -4.90
N VAL A 28 -12.04 -3.76 -4.51
CA VAL A 28 -10.93 -4.06 -5.43
C VAL A 28 -11.37 -5.00 -6.55
N LEU A 29 -12.16 -6.05 -6.26
CA LEU A 29 -12.67 -6.95 -7.29
C LEU A 29 -13.55 -6.23 -8.32
N ASP A 30 -14.45 -5.38 -7.86
CA ASP A 30 -15.47 -4.75 -8.70
C ASP A 30 -14.96 -3.51 -9.43
N PHE A 31 -13.98 -2.80 -8.85
CA PHE A 31 -13.61 -1.46 -9.30
C PHE A 31 -12.12 -1.23 -9.52
N ALA A 32 -11.27 -2.26 -9.39
CA ALA A 32 -9.85 -2.13 -9.71
C ALA A 32 -9.66 -1.53 -11.09
N ASP A 33 -8.84 -0.49 -11.16
CA ASP A 33 -8.44 0.16 -12.39
C ASP A 33 -6.98 -0.14 -12.74
N ILE A 34 -6.21 -0.66 -11.78
CA ILE A 34 -4.85 -1.16 -11.99
C ILE A 34 -4.90 -2.68 -12.09
N HIS A 35 -4.46 -3.20 -13.23
CA HIS A 35 -4.25 -4.62 -13.48
C HIS A 35 -2.82 -4.84 -13.95
N ARG A 36 -2.08 -5.70 -13.27
CA ARG A 36 -0.69 -6.04 -13.61
C ARG A 36 -0.55 -7.55 -13.74
N ASP A 37 -0.22 -7.99 -14.95
CA ASP A 37 0.14 -9.39 -15.20
C ASP A 37 1.40 -9.76 -14.42
N LEU A 38 1.31 -10.81 -13.61
CA LEU A 38 2.43 -11.38 -12.86
C LEU A 38 3.02 -12.62 -13.55
N GLY A 39 2.46 -13.03 -14.68
CA GLY A 39 2.78 -14.25 -15.40
C GLY A 39 2.11 -15.49 -14.79
N GLY A 40 2.02 -16.55 -15.61
CA GLY A 40 1.44 -17.82 -15.17
C GLY A 40 -0.07 -17.81 -14.95
N GLY A 41 -0.80 -16.87 -15.59
CA GLY A 41 -2.25 -16.71 -15.42
C GLY A 41 -2.63 -16.09 -14.09
N ARG A 42 -1.82 -15.15 -13.60
CA ARG A 42 -2.03 -14.44 -12.36
C ARG A 42 -2.01 -12.94 -12.61
N THR A 43 -3.02 -12.25 -12.10
CA THR A 43 -3.15 -10.81 -12.25
C THR A 43 -3.19 -10.15 -10.88
N LEU A 44 -2.35 -9.14 -10.66
CA LEU A 44 -2.47 -8.24 -9.51
C LEU A 44 -3.49 -7.15 -9.84
N MET A 45 -4.54 -7.07 -9.04
CA MET A 45 -5.58 -6.06 -9.10
C MET A 45 -5.43 -5.06 -7.95
N ARG A 46 -5.54 -3.77 -8.23
CA ARG A 46 -5.52 -2.68 -7.22
C ARG A 46 -6.41 -1.53 -7.64
N LEU A 47 -6.78 -0.72 -6.65
CA LEU A 47 -7.33 0.62 -6.88
C LEU A 47 -6.18 1.64 -6.91
N SER A 48 -6.20 2.53 -7.89
CA SER A 48 -5.32 3.69 -7.91
C SER A 48 -5.69 4.70 -6.82
N PRO A 49 -4.75 5.59 -6.42
CA PRO A 49 -5.04 6.70 -5.51
C PRO A 49 -6.19 7.60 -6.02
N GLU A 50 -6.30 7.78 -7.32
CA GLU A 50 -7.36 8.58 -7.94
C GLU A 50 -8.71 7.86 -7.89
N ARG A 51 -8.70 6.52 -8.08
CA ARG A 51 -9.93 5.71 -8.08
C ARG A 51 -10.60 5.70 -6.71
N VAL A 52 -9.84 5.63 -5.62
CA VAL A 52 -10.42 5.63 -4.26
C VAL A 52 -11.07 6.96 -3.86
N LEU A 53 -10.81 8.04 -4.59
CA LEU A 53 -11.43 9.35 -4.38
C LEU A 53 -12.76 9.53 -5.13
N ARG A 54 -13.19 8.53 -5.92
CA ARG A 54 -14.44 8.63 -6.67
C ARG A 54 -15.65 8.36 -5.76
N ALA A 55 -16.76 9.02 -6.10
CA ALA A 55 -17.96 9.04 -5.26
C ALA A 55 -18.57 7.64 -5.04
N ASP A 56 -18.52 6.76 -6.03
CA ASP A 56 -18.92 5.36 -5.93
C ASP A 56 -18.15 4.61 -4.83
N ILE A 57 -16.82 4.78 -4.79
CA ILE A 57 -15.96 4.16 -3.76
C ILE A 57 -16.18 4.79 -2.39
N ILE A 58 -16.29 6.12 -2.31
CA ILE A 58 -16.52 6.83 -1.05
C ILE A 58 -17.87 6.45 -0.44
N LEU A 59 -18.93 6.34 -1.25
CA LEU A 59 -20.25 5.94 -0.78
C LEU A 59 -20.28 4.48 -0.31
N LEU A 60 -19.51 3.59 -0.96
CA LEU A 60 -19.43 2.18 -0.59
C LEU A 60 -18.62 1.96 0.70
N LEU A 61 -17.45 2.60 0.82
CA LEU A 61 -16.47 2.30 1.87
C LEU A 61 -16.43 3.34 3.00
N GLY A 62 -17.02 4.52 2.78
CA GLY A 62 -16.99 5.62 3.75
C GLY A 62 -15.57 5.98 4.14
N ARG A 63 -15.29 5.94 5.45
CA ARG A 63 -13.97 6.25 6.03
C ARG A 63 -12.84 5.34 5.53
N ASP A 64 -13.19 4.15 5.05
CA ASP A 64 -12.25 3.13 4.61
C ASP A 64 -11.85 3.30 3.12
N ALA A 65 -12.39 4.29 2.41
CA ALA A 65 -12.15 4.48 0.98
C ALA A 65 -10.66 4.64 0.64
N ALA A 66 -9.96 5.56 1.32
CA ALA A 66 -8.53 5.80 1.09
C ALA A 66 -7.67 4.56 1.39
N ARG A 67 -8.10 3.74 2.36
CA ARG A 67 -7.41 2.52 2.77
C ARG A 67 -7.40 1.45 1.69
N ALA A 68 -8.43 1.43 0.83
CA ALA A 68 -8.54 0.44 -0.24
C ALA A 68 -7.43 0.56 -1.30
N ALA A 69 -6.74 1.71 -1.42
CA ALA A 69 -5.59 1.88 -2.33
C ALA A 69 -4.36 1.07 -1.89
N ASP A 70 -4.27 0.78 -0.59
CA ASP A 70 -3.17 -0.02 -0.03
C ASP A 70 -3.42 -1.52 -0.18
N ILE A 71 -4.60 -1.93 -0.67
CA ILE A 71 -4.97 -3.33 -0.83
C ILE A 71 -4.64 -3.79 -2.25
N GLY A 72 -4.01 -4.96 -2.36
CA GLY A 72 -3.81 -5.66 -3.62
C GLY A 72 -4.37 -7.07 -3.58
N LEU A 73 -5.01 -7.49 -4.66
CA LEU A 73 -5.50 -8.85 -4.82
C LEU A 73 -4.72 -9.56 -5.92
N VAL A 74 -4.23 -10.75 -5.63
CA VAL A 74 -3.68 -11.64 -6.67
C VAL A 74 -4.78 -12.60 -7.09
N TRP A 75 -5.24 -12.42 -8.31
CA TRP A 75 -6.25 -13.23 -8.96
C TRP A 75 -5.61 -14.36 -9.77
N ASN A 76 -6.22 -15.54 -9.78
CA ASN A 76 -5.91 -16.62 -10.71
C ASN A 76 -6.93 -16.61 -11.85
N ASP A 77 -6.48 -16.24 -13.04
CA ASP A 77 -7.33 -16.11 -14.23
C ASP A 77 -7.86 -17.47 -14.72
N ARG A 78 -7.22 -18.58 -14.33
CA ARG A 78 -7.62 -19.94 -14.76
C ARG A 78 -8.64 -20.58 -13.84
N GLU A 79 -8.54 -20.31 -12.54
CA GLU A 79 -9.37 -20.93 -11.50
C GLU A 79 -10.46 -19.99 -10.96
N ASP A 80 -10.49 -18.74 -11.44
CA ASP A 80 -11.46 -17.71 -11.08
C ASP A 80 -11.48 -17.44 -9.56
N GLN A 81 -10.29 -17.33 -8.97
CA GLN A 81 -10.13 -17.31 -7.51
C GLN A 81 -9.07 -16.30 -7.04
N ILE A 82 -9.31 -15.74 -5.85
CA ILE A 82 -8.32 -14.96 -5.13
C ILE A 82 -7.29 -15.92 -4.51
N VAL A 83 -6.03 -15.78 -4.92
CA VAL A 83 -4.91 -16.58 -4.39
C VAL A 83 -4.25 -15.90 -3.20
N ARG A 84 -4.25 -14.56 -3.19
CA ARG A 84 -3.61 -13.77 -2.14
C ARG A 84 -4.23 -12.39 -1.99
N ILE A 85 -4.32 -11.95 -0.73
CA ILE A 85 -4.60 -10.57 -0.36
C ILE A 85 -3.31 -9.96 0.17
N ILE A 86 -2.97 -8.77 -0.30
CA ILE A 86 -1.80 -7.98 0.09
C ILE A 86 -2.30 -6.73 0.78
N ASP A 87 -1.73 -6.42 1.94
CA ASP A 87 -1.99 -5.21 2.70
C ASP A 87 -0.69 -4.40 2.84
N ASP A 88 -0.60 -3.30 2.10
CA ASP A 88 0.58 -2.44 2.06
C ASP A 88 0.47 -1.23 3.00
N ALA A 89 -0.46 -1.20 3.97
CA ALA A 89 -0.59 -0.06 4.91
C ALA A 89 0.75 0.29 5.57
N ALA A 90 1.42 -0.74 6.09
CA ALA A 90 2.67 -0.58 6.80
C ALA A 90 3.78 -0.07 5.88
N LEU A 91 3.73 -0.45 4.60
CA LEU A 91 4.68 -0.01 3.58
C LEU A 91 4.42 1.42 3.11
N ARG A 92 3.18 1.91 3.21
CA ARG A 92 2.84 3.29 2.86
C ARG A 92 3.57 4.29 3.76
N ALA A 93 3.53 4.06 5.07
CA ALA A 93 4.19 4.92 6.04
C ALA A 93 5.71 4.95 5.85
N SER A 94 6.33 3.78 5.65
CA SER A 94 7.78 3.69 5.43
C SER A 94 8.20 4.31 4.09
N ARG A 95 7.40 4.14 3.03
CA ARG A 95 7.66 4.80 1.74
C ARG A 95 7.55 6.31 1.85
N GLN A 96 6.55 6.83 2.55
CA GLN A 96 6.38 8.27 2.75
C GLN A 96 7.59 8.86 3.49
N ALA A 97 8.02 8.24 4.58
CA ALA A 97 9.19 8.69 5.35
C ALA A 97 10.48 8.68 4.51
N ALA A 98 10.72 7.63 3.71
CA ALA A 98 11.87 7.55 2.83
C ALA A 98 11.86 8.63 1.74
N TRP A 99 10.68 9.03 1.27
CA TRP A 99 10.53 10.14 0.32
C TRP A 99 10.82 11.49 0.99
N GLU A 100 10.29 11.73 2.19
CA GLU A 100 10.56 12.95 2.97
C GLU A 100 12.05 13.12 3.27
N GLU A 101 12.72 12.05 3.72
CA GLU A 101 14.17 12.04 3.94
C GLU A 101 14.96 12.36 2.66
N ALA A 102 14.56 11.79 1.52
CA ALA A 102 15.19 12.09 0.24
C ALA A 102 14.99 13.56 -0.18
N PHE A 103 13.80 14.12 0.04
CA PHE A 103 13.54 15.55 -0.23
C PHE A 103 14.36 16.47 0.68
N ASP A 104 14.46 16.17 1.98
CA ASP A 104 15.26 16.95 2.93
C ASP A 104 16.75 16.95 2.55
N LEU A 105 17.25 15.83 2.01
CA LEU A 105 18.62 15.74 1.48
C LEU A 105 18.83 16.68 0.29
N PHE A 106 17.90 16.71 -0.66
CA PHE A 106 17.99 17.62 -1.82
C PHE A 106 17.93 19.10 -1.41
N ASP A 107 17.10 19.46 -0.42
CA ASP A 107 16.98 20.84 0.07
C ASP A 107 18.19 21.29 0.92
N ALA A 108 18.95 20.36 1.48
CA ALA A 108 20.20 20.65 2.16
C ALA A 108 21.35 20.97 1.17
N ASP A 109 21.43 20.25 0.05
CA ASP A 109 22.47 20.46 -0.97
C ASP A 109 22.40 21.84 -1.64
N ASP A 110 21.20 22.41 -1.80
CA ASP A 110 21.00 23.75 -2.37
C ASP A 110 21.47 24.88 -1.44
N ARG A 111 21.62 24.62 -0.13
CA ARG A 111 22.04 25.64 0.86
C ARG A 111 23.56 25.76 0.99
N ASP A 112 24.32 24.76 0.56
CA ASP A 112 25.78 24.72 0.67
C ASP A 112 26.52 25.25 -0.57
N VAL A 113 25.81 25.68 -1.61
CA VAL A 113 26.41 26.41 -2.74
C VAL A 113 26.62 27.88 -2.36
N ALA A 114 27.72 28.18 -1.66
CA ALA A 114 28.21 29.55 -1.59
C ALA A 114 28.39 30.06 -3.04
N PRO A 115 27.83 31.23 -3.42
CA PRO A 115 27.92 31.71 -4.79
C PRO A 115 29.40 31.81 -5.15
N GLN A 116 29.85 30.94 -6.06
CA GLN A 116 31.21 31.00 -6.60
C GLN A 116 31.34 32.38 -7.22
N ARG A 117 32.04 33.28 -6.53
CA ARG A 117 32.40 34.58 -7.08
C ARG A 117 33.25 34.28 -8.31
N LEU A 118 32.64 34.40 -9.47
CA LEU A 118 33.34 34.48 -10.75
C LEU A 118 34.22 35.73 -10.66
N CYS A 119 35.46 35.57 -10.24
CA CYS A 119 36.48 36.60 -10.34
C CYS A 119 36.73 36.83 -11.83
N ALA A 120 36.44 38.06 -12.28
CA ALA A 120 36.70 38.56 -13.62
C ALA A 120 38.20 38.86 -13.83
#